data_AF-V4ZNM9-F1
#
_entry.id   AF-V4ZNM9-F1
#
_cell.length_a   1.000
_cell.length_b   1.000
_cell.length_c   1.000
_cell.angle_alpha   90.00
_cell.angle_beta   90.00
_cell.angle_gamma   90.00
#
_symmetry.space_group_name_H-M   'P 1'
#
loop_
_entity.id
_entity.type
_entity.pdbx_description
1 polymer ?
#
loop_
_entity_poly.entity_id
_entity_poly.type
_entity_poly.pdbx_seq_one_letter_code
_entity_poly.pdbx_strand_id
1 'polypeptide(L)'
;MSRAVAVNVAANTNEPGFRGPVYPDGSFAYVPIPEPATTLPRERFPVDEPLPTYGDLDLPFAVPADLRETPVHLDPEFPGVHDREHATYGDPYAVKAGRIADLEAGDWLLFYATFSRRPAGWQGPVSDGTTAVPDPAAVDDDLAPEWG
;
A
#
# COMPACT_ATOMS: atom_id res chain seq x y z
N MET A 1 4.45 13.27 -28.50
CA MET A 1 5.04 12.18 -27.68
C MET A 1 4.15 12.01 -26.48
N SER A 2 3.80 10.79 -26.11
CA SER A 2 3.01 10.49 -24.91
C SER A 2 3.79 10.84 -23.65
N ARG A 3 3.11 11.44 -22.67
CA ARG A 3 3.66 11.75 -21.34
C ARG A 3 3.48 10.55 -20.42
N ALA A 4 4.31 10.48 -19.40
CA ALA A 4 4.17 9.49 -18.33
C ALA A 4 4.41 10.15 -16.98
N VAL A 5 3.54 9.83 -16.01
CA VAL A 5 3.68 10.22 -14.60
C VAL A 5 3.78 8.95 -13.78
N ALA A 6 4.81 8.85 -12.95
CA ALA A 6 5.00 7.75 -12.02
C ALA A 6 4.74 8.22 -10.58
N VAL A 7 3.92 7.47 -9.87
CA VAL A 7 3.48 7.79 -8.50
C VAL A 7 3.87 6.65 -7.57
N ASN A 8 4.54 7.00 -6.48
CA ASN A 8 4.79 6.03 -5.42
C ASN A 8 3.52 5.81 -4.60
N VAL A 9 3.13 4.56 -4.47
CA VAL A 9 1.95 4.10 -3.72
C VAL A 9 2.35 3.01 -2.74
N ALA A 10 1.40 2.56 -1.93
CA ALA A 10 1.61 1.59 -0.84
C ALA A 10 2.50 2.11 0.31
N ALA A 11 2.45 1.37 1.40
CA ALA A 11 3.22 1.55 2.61
C ALA A 11 4.72 1.55 2.34
N ASN A 12 5.40 2.49 3.00
CA ASN A 12 6.86 2.58 3.04
C ASN A 12 7.34 2.42 4.48
N THR A 13 8.65 2.35 4.68
CA THR A 13 9.26 2.29 6.03
C THR A 13 8.94 3.48 6.92
N ASN A 14 8.39 4.56 6.36
CA ASN A 14 8.07 5.79 7.07
C ASN A 14 6.67 5.70 7.69
N GLU A 15 5.71 5.19 6.93
CA GLU A 15 4.29 5.05 7.31
C GLU A 15 3.74 3.77 6.66
N PRO A 16 3.17 2.83 7.45
CA PRO A 16 3.03 2.82 8.91
C PRO A 16 4.30 2.34 9.66
N GLY A 17 5.45 2.24 8.98
CA GLY A 17 6.70 1.73 9.58
C GLY A 17 7.19 0.41 8.98
N PHE A 18 6.46 -0.15 8.01
CA PHE A 18 6.85 -1.35 7.28
C PHE A 18 6.36 -1.31 5.82
N ARG A 19 6.96 -2.14 4.97
CA ARG A 19 6.54 -2.34 3.57
C ARG A 19 5.74 -3.63 3.45
N GLY A 20 4.98 -3.74 2.37
CA GLY A 20 4.42 -5.03 1.97
C GLY A 20 5.52 -6.08 1.74
N PRO A 21 5.32 -7.34 2.18
CA PRO A 21 6.23 -8.44 1.91
C PRO A 21 6.15 -8.91 0.45
N VAL A 22 7.29 -9.34 -0.09
CA VAL A 22 7.39 -10.27 -1.22
C VAL A 22 7.62 -11.67 -0.67
N TYR A 23 6.86 -12.64 -1.17
CA TYR A 23 6.88 -14.05 -0.79
C TYR A 23 7.82 -14.87 -1.72
N PRO A 24 8.23 -16.07 -1.29
CA PRO A 24 9.16 -16.92 -2.07
C PRO A 24 8.64 -17.31 -3.46
N ASP A 25 7.31 -17.36 -3.62
CA ASP A 25 6.64 -17.65 -4.89
C ASP A 25 6.49 -16.43 -5.81
N GLY A 26 7.06 -15.27 -5.43
CA GLY A 26 6.99 -14.03 -6.18
C GLY A 26 5.70 -13.22 -5.96
N SER A 27 4.74 -13.75 -5.20
CA SER A 27 3.57 -12.98 -4.78
C SER A 27 3.97 -11.89 -3.79
N PHE A 28 3.11 -10.88 -3.61
CA PHE A 28 3.32 -9.81 -2.64
C PHE A 28 1.99 -9.39 -2.03
N ALA A 29 2.04 -8.80 -0.83
CA ALA A 29 0.87 -8.18 -0.22
C ALA A 29 0.91 -6.67 -0.42
N TYR A 30 -0.15 -6.12 -1.04
CA TYR A 30 -0.33 -4.67 -1.16
C TYR A 30 -0.80 -4.11 0.18
N VAL A 31 0.03 -3.28 0.82
CA VAL A 31 -0.28 -2.64 2.10
C VAL A 31 -0.51 -1.15 1.82
N PRO A 32 -1.69 -0.58 2.05
CA PRO A 32 -1.92 0.85 1.86
C PRO A 32 -1.22 1.68 2.95
N ILE A 33 -1.09 2.99 2.74
CA ILE A 33 -0.63 3.92 3.79
C ILE A 33 -1.77 4.22 4.77
N PRO A 34 -1.47 4.68 6.00
CA PRO A 34 -2.51 5.26 6.86
C PRO A 34 -3.21 6.42 6.14
N GLU A 35 -4.50 6.60 6.38
CA GLU A 35 -5.23 7.80 5.96
C GLU A 35 -5.12 8.86 7.07
N PRO A 36 -4.31 9.92 6.89
CA PRO A 36 -4.11 10.94 7.92
C PRO A 36 -5.29 11.91 8.05
N ALA A 37 -6.15 12.01 7.04
CA ALA A 37 -7.26 12.94 7.05
C ALA A 37 -8.49 12.31 7.70
N THR A 38 -9.21 13.10 8.50
CA THR A 38 -10.59 12.77 8.84
C THR A 38 -11.42 12.86 7.56
N THR A 39 -12.14 11.80 7.22
CA THR A 39 -13.11 11.87 6.12
C THR A 39 -14.14 12.96 6.37
N LEU A 40 -14.69 13.50 5.30
CA LEU A 40 -15.73 14.50 5.43
C LEU A 40 -16.94 13.88 6.14
N PRO A 41 -17.72 14.67 6.91
CA PRO A 41 -18.92 14.16 7.55
C PRO A 41 -19.86 13.55 6.50
N ARG A 42 -20.51 12.43 6.82
CA ARG A 42 -21.44 11.73 5.90
C ARG A 42 -22.54 12.65 5.39
N GLU A 43 -22.92 13.67 6.15
CA GLU A 43 -23.93 14.65 5.76
C GLU A 43 -23.47 15.55 4.60
N ARG A 44 -22.15 15.71 4.42
CA ARG A 44 -21.55 16.49 3.34
C ARG A 44 -21.27 15.63 2.10
N PHE A 45 -20.94 14.35 2.31
CA PHE A 45 -20.72 13.36 1.26
C PHE A 45 -21.44 12.05 1.63
N PRO A 46 -22.73 11.91 1.27
CA PRO A 46 -23.58 10.77 1.67
C PRO A 46 -23.18 9.42 1.04
N VAL A 47 -22.10 9.41 0.26
CA VAL A 47 -21.51 8.23 -0.39
C VAL A 47 -20.28 7.69 0.35
N ASP A 48 -19.85 8.32 1.44
CA ASP A 48 -18.68 7.83 2.18
C ASP A 48 -19.06 6.52 2.92
N GLU A 49 -18.65 5.41 2.32
CA GLU A 49 -18.34 4.17 3.02
C GLU A 49 -17.34 4.50 4.15
N PRO A 50 -17.48 3.93 5.36
CA PRO A 50 -16.45 4.07 6.38
C PRO A 50 -15.09 3.71 5.79
N LEU A 51 -14.05 4.51 6.08
CA LEU A 51 -12.71 4.10 5.70
C LEU A 51 -12.40 2.75 6.35
N PRO A 52 -11.92 1.76 5.60
CA PRO A 52 -11.43 0.55 6.21
C PRO A 52 -10.22 0.88 7.07
N THR A 53 -10.06 0.09 8.10
CA THR A 53 -8.88 0.09 8.96
C THR A 53 -7.93 -1.03 8.53
N TYR A 54 -6.70 -1.05 9.03
CA TYR A 54 -5.82 -2.20 8.77
C TYR A 54 -6.41 -3.53 9.25
N GLY A 55 -7.29 -3.51 10.27
CA GLY A 55 -7.98 -4.70 10.78
C GLY A 55 -9.03 -5.25 9.81
N ASP A 56 -9.50 -4.44 8.88
CA ASP A 56 -10.50 -4.82 7.87
C ASP A 56 -9.86 -5.37 6.57
N LEU A 57 -8.53 -5.22 6.41
CA LEU A 57 -7.83 -5.64 5.19
C LEU A 57 -7.59 -7.15 5.16
N ASP A 58 -7.69 -7.74 3.97
CA ASP A 58 -7.29 -9.12 3.71
C ASP A 58 -5.77 -9.21 3.58
N LEU A 59 -5.08 -9.19 4.72
CA LEU A 59 -3.63 -9.29 4.81
C LEU A 59 -3.18 -10.70 5.23
N PRO A 60 -2.26 -11.34 4.48
CA PRO A 60 -1.73 -12.67 4.79
C PRO A 60 -0.72 -12.71 5.96
N PHE A 61 -0.77 -11.73 6.87
CA PHE A 61 0.08 -11.64 8.06
C PHE A 61 -0.62 -10.85 9.17
N ALA A 62 -0.15 -11.01 10.41
CA ALA A 62 -0.75 -10.32 11.54
C ALA A 62 -0.33 -8.84 11.58
N VAL A 63 -1.32 -7.95 11.59
CA VAL A 63 -1.11 -6.51 11.85
C VAL A 63 -0.93 -6.27 13.37
N PRO A 64 0.04 -5.44 13.80
CA PRO A 64 0.18 -4.96 15.17
C PRO A 64 -1.13 -4.44 15.74
N ALA A 65 -1.42 -4.78 17.00
CA ALA A 65 -2.72 -4.51 17.61
C ALA A 65 -3.04 -3.00 17.70
N ASP A 66 -2.02 -2.17 17.90
CA ASP A 66 -2.09 -0.71 17.93
C ASP A 66 -2.40 -0.09 16.56
N LEU A 67 -2.06 -0.77 15.47
CA LEU A 67 -2.36 -0.33 14.11
C LEU A 67 -3.72 -0.79 13.59
N ARG A 68 -4.35 -1.81 14.19
CA ARG A 68 -5.57 -2.42 13.62
C ARG A 68 -6.69 -1.42 13.36
N GLU A 69 -6.92 -0.50 14.28
CA GLU A 69 -7.98 0.51 14.18
C GLU A 69 -7.56 1.74 13.36
N THR A 70 -6.34 1.77 12.81
CA THR A 70 -5.86 2.90 12.02
C THR A 70 -6.53 2.86 10.64
N PRO A 71 -7.24 3.93 10.23
CA PRO A 71 -7.82 4.04 8.89
C PRO A 71 -6.73 4.00 7.81
N VAL A 72 -7.06 3.45 6.65
CA VAL A 72 -6.13 3.29 5.53
C VAL A 72 -6.61 4.02 4.28
N HIS A 73 -5.64 4.50 3.50
CA HIS A 73 -5.87 5.19 2.24
C HIS A 73 -5.89 4.18 1.09
N LEU A 74 -7.08 3.76 0.65
CA LEU A 74 -7.26 2.77 -0.42
C LEU A 74 -7.13 3.33 -1.84
N ASP A 75 -6.13 4.19 -2.04
CA ASP A 75 -5.75 4.70 -3.35
C ASP A 75 -4.29 4.29 -3.67
N PRO A 76 -4.03 3.75 -4.88
CA PRO A 76 -5.01 3.39 -5.89
C PRO A 76 -5.89 2.24 -5.42
N GLU A 77 -7.14 2.28 -5.86
CA GLU A 77 -8.03 1.15 -5.78
C GLU A 77 -7.64 0.13 -6.86
N PHE A 78 -7.46 -1.13 -6.46
CA PHE A 78 -7.20 -2.23 -7.36
C PHE A 78 -8.35 -3.24 -7.28
N PRO A 79 -9.07 -3.52 -8.39
CA PRO A 79 -10.16 -4.49 -8.36
C PRO A 79 -9.69 -5.86 -7.88
N GLY A 80 -10.39 -6.43 -6.89
CA GLY A 80 -10.06 -7.72 -6.28
C GLY A 80 -9.02 -7.67 -5.15
N VAL A 81 -8.60 -6.48 -4.72
CA VAL A 81 -7.69 -6.29 -3.58
C VAL A 81 -8.43 -5.54 -2.48
N HIS A 82 -8.45 -6.04 -1.23
CA HIS A 82 -9.12 -5.40 -0.09
C HIS A 82 -10.60 -5.07 -0.34
N ASP A 83 -11.33 -6.03 -0.93
CA ASP A 83 -12.75 -5.90 -1.29
C ASP A 83 -13.07 -4.67 -2.15
N ARG A 84 -12.12 -4.30 -3.02
CA ARG A 84 -12.27 -3.19 -3.95
C ARG A 84 -12.72 -3.65 -5.33
N GLU A 85 -13.44 -2.79 -6.04
CA GLU A 85 -14.09 -3.14 -7.32
C GLU A 85 -13.71 -2.19 -8.46
N HIS A 86 -13.22 -0.99 -8.15
CA HIS A 86 -12.94 0.06 -9.12
C HIS A 86 -11.42 0.30 -9.27
N ALA A 87 -11.05 1.10 -10.27
CA ALA A 87 -9.67 1.51 -10.53
C ALA A 87 -9.55 3.03 -10.36
N THR A 88 -9.69 3.49 -9.12
CA THR A 88 -9.67 4.90 -8.74
C THR A 88 -8.32 5.29 -8.12
N TYR A 89 -7.97 6.57 -8.19
CA TYR A 89 -6.81 7.13 -7.52
C TYR A 89 -7.06 8.60 -7.17
N GLY A 90 -7.07 8.91 -5.89
CA GLY A 90 -7.05 10.25 -5.33
C GLY A 90 -5.67 10.62 -4.77
N ASP A 91 -5.29 11.90 -4.90
CA ASP A 91 -4.18 12.46 -4.12
C ASP A 91 -4.58 13.87 -3.67
N PRO A 92 -4.61 14.16 -2.35
CA PRO A 92 -5.00 15.46 -1.85
C PRO A 92 -3.94 16.55 -2.10
N TYR A 93 -2.72 16.17 -2.46
CA TYR A 93 -1.60 17.09 -2.65
C TYR A 93 -1.51 17.56 -4.09
N ALA A 94 -1.81 18.84 -4.27
CA ALA A 94 -1.82 19.54 -5.57
C ALA A 94 -0.55 19.35 -6.41
N VAL A 95 0.61 19.07 -5.80
CA VAL A 95 1.88 18.84 -6.53
C VAL A 95 1.84 17.56 -7.35
N LYS A 96 1.31 16.47 -6.78
CA LYS A 96 1.15 15.19 -7.48
C LYS A 96 -0.12 15.22 -8.33
N ALA A 97 -1.24 15.64 -7.73
CA ALA A 97 -2.53 15.73 -8.39
C ALA A 97 -2.51 16.63 -9.63
N GLY A 98 -1.76 17.75 -9.59
CA GLY A 98 -1.66 18.67 -10.73
C GLY A 98 -1.04 18.02 -11.97
N ARG A 99 0.02 17.23 -11.80
CA ARG A 99 0.65 16.55 -12.95
C ARG A 99 -0.22 15.44 -13.53
N ILE A 100 -1.05 14.83 -12.70
CA ILE A 100 -2.00 13.79 -13.10
C ILE A 100 -3.20 14.43 -13.81
N ALA A 101 -3.67 15.59 -13.34
CA ALA A 101 -4.78 16.34 -13.95
C ALA A 101 -4.46 16.83 -15.38
N ASP A 102 -3.18 17.02 -15.69
CA ASP A 102 -2.71 17.40 -17.03
C ASP A 102 -2.60 16.21 -18.01
N LEU A 103 -2.88 14.97 -17.58
CA LEU A 103 -2.81 13.80 -18.45
C LEU A 103 -4.01 13.74 -19.39
N GLU A 104 -3.75 13.37 -20.65
CA GLU A 104 -4.77 13.19 -21.67
C GLU A 104 -4.85 11.72 -22.13
N ALA A 105 -5.88 11.39 -22.91
CA ALA A 105 -5.99 10.07 -23.51
C ALA A 105 -4.76 9.76 -24.39
N GLY A 106 -4.05 8.68 -24.04
CA GLY A 106 -2.79 8.29 -24.70
C GLY A 106 -1.53 8.57 -23.87
N ASP A 107 -1.66 9.28 -22.75
CA ASP A 107 -0.62 9.37 -21.72
C ASP A 107 -0.68 8.20 -20.73
N TRP A 108 0.36 8.07 -19.92
CA TRP A 108 0.51 6.98 -18.95
C TRP A 108 0.55 7.48 -17.51
N LEU A 109 -0.32 6.90 -16.67
CA LEU A 109 -0.18 6.96 -15.22
C LEU A 109 0.36 5.62 -14.73
N LEU A 110 1.51 5.65 -14.08
CA LEU A 110 2.21 4.47 -13.59
C LEU A 110 2.24 4.50 -12.06
N PHE A 111 1.78 3.42 -11.43
CA PHE A 111 1.93 3.23 -9.99
C PHE A 111 3.11 2.32 -9.70
N TYR A 112 3.95 2.72 -8.74
CA TYR A 112 5.04 1.88 -8.26
C TYR A 112 5.01 1.81 -6.73
N ALA A 113 5.22 0.62 -6.19
CA ALA A 113 5.32 0.37 -4.76
C ALA A 113 6.73 -0.12 -4.43
N THR A 114 7.15 0.08 -3.17
CA THR A 114 8.38 -0.53 -2.67
C THR A 114 8.04 -1.63 -1.67
N PHE A 115 8.69 -2.78 -1.81
CA PHE A 115 8.43 -3.95 -1.00
C PHE A 115 9.69 -4.41 -0.25
N SER A 116 9.51 -5.27 0.75
CA SER A 116 10.61 -5.94 1.44
C SER A 116 10.49 -7.45 1.23
N ARG A 117 11.61 -8.16 1.08
CA ARG A 117 11.58 -9.63 1.10
C ARG A 117 11.10 -10.10 2.47
N ARG A 118 10.15 -11.05 2.51
CA ARG A 118 9.68 -11.63 3.76
C ARG A 118 10.79 -12.49 4.38
N PRO A 119 11.16 -12.29 5.66
CA PRO A 119 12.08 -13.19 6.35
C PRO A 119 11.46 -14.57 6.63
N ALA A 120 12.32 -15.59 6.73
CA ALA A 120 11.97 -16.92 7.21
C ALA A 120 11.18 -16.86 8.53
N GLY A 121 10.04 -17.55 8.60
CA GLY A 121 9.24 -17.61 9.83
C GLY A 121 8.61 -16.28 10.26
N TRP A 122 8.66 -15.23 9.43
CA TRP A 122 8.05 -13.93 9.75
C TRP A 122 6.53 -14.02 9.85
N GLN A 123 5.99 -13.52 10.97
CA GLN A 123 4.56 -13.55 11.31
C GLN A 123 3.85 -12.20 11.10
N GLY A 124 4.60 -11.14 10.80
CA GLY A 124 4.08 -9.79 10.68
C GLY A 124 5.04 -8.74 11.23
N PRO A 125 4.77 -7.45 10.98
CA PRO A 125 5.53 -6.37 11.59
C PRO A 125 5.28 -6.32 13.11
N VAL A 126 6.18 -5.68 13.85
CA VAL A 126 6.05 -5.45 15.30
C VAL A 126 5.89 -3.96 15.58
N SER A 127 5.21 -3.61 16.67
CA SER A 127 4.75 -2.24 17.00
C SER A 127 5.87 -1.20 17.14
N ASP A 128 7.09 -1.60 17.46
CA ASP A 128 8.09 -0.69 18.04
C ASP A 128 8.98 0.04 17.01
N GLY A 129 8.47 0.31 15.79
CA GLY A 129 9.24 0.98 14.73
C GLY A 129 10.49 0.21 14.28
N THR A 130 10.72 -0.96 14.88
CA THR A 130 11.50 -2.01 14.29
C THR A 130 10.59 -2.57 13.21
N THR A 131 10.85 -2.15 11.97
CA THR A 131 10.89 -3.16 10.92
C THR A 131 11.52 -4.38 11.56
N ALA A 132 10.91 -5.56 11.44
CA ALA A 132 11.70 -6.77 11.59
C ALA A 132 12.78 -6.61 10.52
N VAL A 133 13.87 -5.90 10.84
CA VAL A 133 15.01 -5.72 9.97
C VAL A 133 15.41 -7.15 9.78
N PRO A 134 15.19 -7.72 8.59
CA PRO A 134 15.59 -9.09 8.33
C PRO A 134 17.03 -9.17 8.77
N ASP A 135 17.41 -10.17 9.56
CA ASP A 135 18.83 -10.43 9.75
C ASP A 135 19.39 -10.57 8.33
N PRO A 136 20.27 -9.67 7.86
CA PRO A 136 20.78 -9.74 6.50
C PRO A 136 21.63 -11.00 6.29
N ALA A 137 21.96 -11.74 7.35
CA ALA A 137 22.55 -13.08 7.28
C ALA A 137 21.51 -14.21 7.19
N ALA A 138 20.25 -13.98 7.56
CA ALA A 138 19.12 -14.86 7.29
C ALA A 138 18.54 -14.55 5.91
N VAL A 139 19.38 -14.66 4.88
CA VAL A 139 18.94 -14.63 3.48
C VAL A 139 18.38 -16.01 3.19
N ASP A 140 17.07 -16.18 3.26
CA ASP A 140 16.47 -17.34 2.60
C ASP A 140 16.50 -17.09 1.09
N ASP A 141 16.66 -18.17 0.31
CA ASP A 141 16.63 -18.23 -1.15
C ASP A 141 15.22 -17.92 -1.72
N ASP A 142 14.49 -17.00 -1.09
CA ASP A 142 13.11 -16.61 -1.37
C ASP A 142 12.96 -15.66 -2.56
N LEU A 143 13.88 -15.70 -3.52
CA LEU A 143 13.58 -15.12 -4.83
C LEU A 143 12.79 -16.15 -5.60
N ALA A 144 11.64 -15.75 -6.16
CA ALA A 144 11.06 -16.50 -7.26
C ALA A 144 12.20 -16.79 -8.26
N PRO A 145 12.38 -18.04 -8.73
CA PRO A 145 13.54 -18.43 -9.52
C PRO A 145 13.80 -17.54 -10.75
N GLU A 146 12.75 -16.90 -11.26
CA GLU A 146 12.81 -15.94 -12.37
C GLU A 146 13.41 -14.56 -12.04
N TRP A 147 13.64 -14.21 -10.76
CA TRP A 147 14.11 -12.88 -10.32
C TRP A 147 15.58 -12.87 -9.84
N GLY A 148 16.28 -14.01 -9.96
CA GLY A 148 17.70 -14.19 -9.62
C GLY A 148 18.60 -14.35 -10.84
#